data_AF-A0AAU2QME8-F1
#
_entry.id   AF-A0AAU2QME8-F1
#
_cell.length_a   1.000
_cell.length_b   1.000
_cell.length_c   1.000
_cell.angle_alpha   90.00
_cell.angle_beta   90.00
_cell.angle_gamma   90.00
#
_symmetry.space_group_name_H-M   'P 1'
#
loop_
_entity.id
_entity.type
_entity.pdbx_description
1 polymer ?
#
loop_
_entity_poly.entity_id
_entity_poly.type
_entity_poly.pdbx_seq_one_letter_code
_entity_poly.pdbx_strand_id
1 'polypeptide(L)'
;MRDVTAAAPPEPDPTVVLHPLEVRQDRDEWIVGRQGNEQVVALPEIGMAALRLLAEGRTVGQARGTLRQDTGRDLDVEAFAESLATAGLVAAIGARRFETVPVPVSLPRLRQRHVRWVLAPALHAAVLAVPVAGLVAVMVRGSGLPSWDDLVWARLGTVNLLVQSLAAWCLIGLHELAHLVTARAAGVAGRVRLGTRLQFLVAQTEVSGIWLKGRRARLTVYLSGLAVDGAVWGGCLLALAAGADSPLLPVVAMTLVTSFANQCLVFMRTDLYFVAQDLTGCRNLYGDAGAWLRHLGARLLGRASRDPLAGRRPAERRMLKAYAAGAVAGSIGCVFVGLRLLLDVTWPLLARSGHRLLTDTGPLLRLDSLVTLLLLTGLQLLWARLWWRRHGPRVRAAVRAARQFL
;
A
#
# COMPACT_ATOMS: atom_id res chain seq x y z
N MET A 1 -53.60 5.80 -45.97
CA MET A 1 -52.42 6.58 -45.53
C MET A 1 -51.92 5.96 -44.23
N ARG A 2 -50.87 5.15 -44.30
CA ARG A 2 -50.11 4.70 -43.12
C ARG A 2 -48.91 5.62 -43.02
N ASP A 3 -48.82 6.34 -41.91
CA ASP A 3 -47.65 7.12 -41.54
C ASP A 3 -46.44 6.20 -41.49
N VAL A 4 -45.54 6.38 -42.46
CA VAL A 4 -44.17 5.90 -42.39
C VAL A 4 -43.46 6.89 -41.48
N THR A 5 -43.36 6.56 -40.19
CA THR A 5 -42.39 7.19 -39.30
C THR A 5 -41.02 6.99 -39.93
N ALA A 6 -40.50 8.05 -40.55
CA ALA A 6 -39.13 8.10 -41.03
C ALA A 6 -38.22 7.73 -39.86
N ALA A 7 -37.56 6.58 -39.96
CA ALA A 7 -36.52 6.20 -39.04
C ALA A 7 -35.51 7.35 -38.98
N ALA A 8 -35.18 7.79 -37.76
CA ALA A 8 -34.14 8.79 -37.57
C ALA A 8 -32.89 8.34 -38.36
N PRO A 9 -32.20 9.27 -39.06
CA PRO A 9 -31.00 8.93 -39.81
C PRO A 9 -30.03 8.18 -38.88
N PRO A 10 -29.34 7.13 -39.35
CA PRO A 10 -28.38 6.41 -38.54
C PRO A 10 -27.39 7.42 -37.97
N GLU A 11 -27.20 7.41 -36.65
CA GLU A 11 -26.23 8.29 -36.02
C GLU A 11 -24.88 8.11 -36.72
N PRO A 12 -24.19 9.22 -37.08
CA PRO A 12 -22.90 9.12 -37.73
C PRO A 12 -21.94 8.33 -36.84
N ASP A 13 -21.24 7.36 -37.44
CA ASP A 13 -20.28 6.51 -36.75
C ASP A 13 -19.28 7.36 -35.93
N PRO A 14 -19.29 7.27 -34.59
CA PRO A 14 -18.62 8.24 -33.75
C PRO A 14 -17.11 8.14 -33.88
N THR A 15 -16.44 9.29 -33.88
CA THR A 15 -14.99 9.40 -33.71
C THR A 15 -14.63 9.49 -32.23
N VAL A 16 -13.48 8.94 -31.85
CA VAL A 16 -12.98 8.97 -30.47
C VAL A 16 -11.76 9.88 -30.41
N VAL A 17 -11.80 10.89 -29.55
CA VAL A 17 -10.67 11.79 -29.29
C VAL A 17 -10.04 11.41 -27.97
N LEU A 18 -8.83 10.88 -28.00
CA LEU A 18 -8.08 10.49 -26.81
C LEU A 18 -7.36 11.70 -26.19
N HIS A 19 -7.15 11.67 -24.88
CA HIS A 19 -6.18 12.58 -24.26
C HIS A 19 -4.74 12.23 -24.68
N PRO A 20 -3.73 13.08 -24.37
CA PRO A 20 -2.33 12.71 -24.52
C PRO A 20 -1.99 11.54 -23.56
N LEU A 21 -1.94 10.33 -24.11
CA LEU A 21 -1.67 9.10 -23.34
C LEU A 21 -0.18 8.78 -23.31
N GLU A 22 0.31 8.32 -22.16
CA GLU A 22 1.56 7.58 -22.04
C GLU A 22 1.26 6.08 -22.14
N VAL A 23 2.12 5.36 -22.87
CA VAL A 23 1.97 3.93 -23.11
C VAL A 23 3.29 3.24 -22.77
N ARG A 24 3.21 2.11 -22.05
CA ARG A 24 4.36 1.28 -21.69
C ARG A 24 4.01 -0.19 -21.87
N GLN A 25 4.85 -0.94 -22.57
CA GLN A 25 4.73 -2.39 -22.61
C GLN A 25 5.13 -3.02 -21.27
N ASP A 26 4.37 -4.01 -20.83
CA ASP A 26 4.59 -4.77 -19.61
C ASP A 26 4.33 -6.26 -19.85
N ARG A 27 5.38 -6.99 -20.22
CA ARG A 27 5.30 -8.40 -20.62
C ARG A 27 4.33 -8.55 -21.81
N ASP A 28 3.24 -9.29 -21.64
CA ASP A 28 2.26 -9.62 -22.68
C ASP A 28 1.12 -8.58 -22.78
N GLU A 29 1.21 -7.48 -22.03
CA GLU A 29 0.17 -6.46 -21.90
C GLU A 29 0.74 -5.04 -22.01
N TRP A 30 -0.13 -4.05 -22.19
CA TRP A 30 0.21 -2.64 -22.35
C TRP A 30 -0.42 -1.81 -21.24
N ILE A 31 0.40 -1.03 -20.54
CA ILE A 31 -0.05 -0.09 -19.52
C ILE A 31 -0.27 1.27 -20.18
N VAL A 32 -1.50 1.77 -20.09
CA VAL A 32 -1.95 3.00 -20.74
C VAL A 32 -2.57 3.94 -19.71
N GLY A 33 -2.16 5.19 -19.74
CA GLY A 33 -2.69 6.21 -18.84
C GLY A 33 -2.22 7.60 -19.21
N ARG A 34 -2.41 8.57 -18.32
CA ARG A 34 -1.88 9.93 -18.47
C ARG A 34 -1.47 10.49 -17.11
N GLN A 35 -0.52 11.43 -17.09
CA GLN A 35 -0.17 12.10 -15.84
C GLN A 35 -1.35 12.92 -15.31
N GLY A 36 -1.50 12.92 -13.99
CA GLY A 36 -2.60 13.63 -13.33
C GLY A 36 -3.97 12.96 -13.45
N ASN A 37 -4.04 11.72 -13.93
CA ASN A 37 -5.23 10.87 -13.86
C ASN A 37 -5.10 9.84 -12.73
N GLU A 38 -6.20 9.50 -12.09
CA GLU A 38 -6.20 8.53 -10.98
C GLU A 38 -6.05 7.10 -11.50
N GLN A 39 -6.58 6.82 -12.69
CA GLN A 39 -6.65 5.48 -13.25
C GLN A 39 -5.60 5.26 -14.35
N VAL A 40 -5.00 4.08 -14.31
CA VAL A 40 -4.14 3.56 -15.35
C VAL A 40 -4.71 2.20 -15.74
N VAL A 41 -4.92 2.00 -17.03
CA VAL A 41 -5.55 0.80 -17.58
C VAL A 41 -4.47 -0.09 -18.14
N ALA A 42 -4.72 -1.39 -18.08
CA ALA A 42 -3.82 -2.37 -18.62
C ALA A 42 -4.56 -3.20 -19.67
N LEU A 43 -4.03 -3.19 -20.89
CA LEU A 43 -4.68 -3.68 -22.10
C LEU A 43 -3.93 -4.89 -22.66
N PRO A 44 -4.63 -5.96 -23.08
CA PRO A 44 -4.02 -6.98 -23.92
C PRO A 44 -3.65 -6.40 -25.29
N GLU A 45 -2.82 -7.10 -26.07
CA GLU A 45 -2.38 -6.67 -27.41
C GLU A 45 -3.55 -6.22 -28.30
N ILE A 46 -4.66 -6.98 -28.29
CA ILE A 46 -5.85 -6.66 -29.09
C ILE A 46 -6.52 -5.35 -28.68
N GLY A 47 -6.52 -5.02 -27.38
CA GLY A 47 -7.02 -3.73 -26.88
C GLY A 47 -6.08 -2.58 -27.23
N MET A 48 -4.77 -2.83 -27.27
CA MET A 48 -3.78 -1.85 -27.72
C MET A 48 -3.92 -1.57 -29.23
N ALA A 49 -4.17 -2.59 -30.04
CA ALA A 49 -4.46 -2.44 -31.47
C ALA A 49 -5.71 -1.57 -31.68
N ALA A 50 -6.79 -1.83 -30.95
CA ALA A 50 -8.00 -1.00 -30.98
C ALA A 50 -7.69 0.46 -30.59
N LEU A 51 -6.92 0.67 -29.51
CA LEU A 51 -6.53 2.00 -29.08
C LEU A 51 -5.72 2.77 -30.13
N ARG A 52 -4.81 2.09 -30.85
CA ARG A 52 -4.01 2.70 -31.94
C ARG A 52 -4.90 3.16 -33.09
N LEU A 53 -5.84 2.33 -33.53
CA LEU A 53 -6.79 2.69 -34.60
C LEU A 53 -7.63 3.91 -34.21
N LEU A 54 -8.13 3.96 -32.97
CA LEU A 54 -8.85 5.12 -32.46
C LEU A 54 -7.95 6.37 -32.38
N ALA A 55 -6.68 6.20 -31.97
CA ALA A 55 -5.70 7.30 -31.91
C ALA A 55 -5.35 7.87 -33.30
N GLU A 56 -5.43 7.06 -34.36
CA GLU A 56 -5.27 7.47 -35.75
C GLU A 56 -6.48 8.26 -36.30
N GLY A 57 -7.54 8.42 -35.49
CA GLY A 57 -8.75 9.13 -35.87
C GLY A 57 -9.76 8.28 -36.65
N ARG A 58 -9.62 6.95 -36.65
CA ARG A 58 -10.64 6.03 -37.18
C ARG A 58 -11.92 6.14 -36.36
N THR A 59 -13.07 6.03 -37.03
CA THR A 59 -14.36 5.89 -36.36
C THR A 59 -14.47 4.54 -35.64
N VAL A 60 -15.40 4.42 -34.69
CA VAL A 60 -15.63 3.17 -33.95
C VAL A 60 -15.92 2.00 -34.89
N GLY A 61 -16.77 2.20 -35.90
CA GLY A 61 -17.10 1.21 -36.91
C GLY A 61 -15.92 0.84 -37.82
N GLN A 62 -15.09 1.81 -38.22
CA GLN A 62 -13.87 1.55 -38.98
C GLN A 62 -12.88 0.69 -38.18
N ALA A 63 -12.61 1.07 -36.93
CA ALA A 63 -11.72 0.34 -36.06
C ALA A 63 -12.21 -1.10 -35.82
N ARG A 64 -13.52 -1.28 -35.58
CA ARG A 64 -14.17 -2.60 -35.46
C ARG A 64 -14.00 -3.43 -36.73
N GLY A 65 -14.21 -2.81 -37.90
CA GLY A 65 -14.05 -3.46 -39.21
C GLY A 65 -12.63 -3.97 -39.44
N THR A 66 -11.62 -3.13 -39.20
CA THR A 66 -10.20 -3.50 -39.33
C THR A 66 -9.82 -4.63 -38.36
N LEU A 67 -10.19 -4.51 -37.09
CA LEU A 67 -9.87 -5.56 -36.09
C LEU A 67 -10.53 -6.90 -36.43
N ARG A 68 -11.76 -6.87 -36.96
CA ARG A 68 -12.45 -8.08 -37.40
C ARG A 68 -11.76 -8.74 -38.58
N GLN A 69 -11.24 -7.94 -39.53
CA GLN A 69 -10.44 -8.46 -40.65
C GLN A 69 -9.13 -9.08 -40.17
N ASP A 70 -8.42 -8.41 -39.27
CA ASP A 70 -7.08 -8.83 -38.83
C ASP A 70 -7.13 -10.04 -37.87
N THR A 71 -8.13 -10.10 -36.98
CA THR A 71 -8.19 -11.07 -35.89
C THR A 71 -9.27 -12.13 -36.05
N GLY A 72 -10.20 -11.93 -37.00
CA GLY A 72 -11.40 -12.76 -37.16
C GLY A 72 -12.42 -12.64 -36.03
N ARG A 73 -12.18 -11.78 -35.03
CA ARG A 73 -13.07 -11.58 -33.87
C ARG A 73 -13.87 -10.31 -34.01
N ASP A 74 -15.15 -10.38 -33.68
CA ASP A 74 -15.99 -9.20 -33.58
C ASP A 74 -15.87 -8.60 -32.17
N LEU A 75 -15.25 -7.42 -32.07
CA LEU A 75 -14.98 -6.74 -30.81
C LEU A 75 -15.93 -5.56 -30.64
N ASP A 76 -16.41 -5.39 -29.42
CA ASP A 76 -17.20 -4.23 -29.04
C ASP A 76 -16.27 -3.03 -28.77
N VAL A 77 -15.90 -2.34 -29.85
CA VAL A 77 -15.04 -1.14 -29.79
C VAL A 77 -15.74 0.03 -29.12
N GLU A 78 -17.08 0.09 -29.19
CA GLU A 78 -17.88 1.13 -28.55
C GLU A 78 -17.84 1.00 -27.03
N ALA A 79 -18.17 -0.17 -26.49
CA ALA A 79 -18.07 -0.44 -25.06
C ALA A 79 -16.64 -0.28 -24.54
N PHE A 80 -15.64 -0.61 -25.37
CA PHE A 80 -14.24 -0.35 -25.05
C PHE A 80 -13.95 1.16 -24.93
N ALA A 81 -14.39 1.98 -25.89
CA ALA A 81 -14.21 3.43 -25.85
C ALA A 81 -14.91 4.06 -24.62
N GLU A 82 -16.12 3.61 -24.28
CA GLU A 82 -16.84 4.05 -23.08
C GLU A 82 -16.09 3.67 -21.79
N SER A 83 -15.48 2.48 -21.75
CA SER A 83 -14.65 2.05 -20.62
C SER A 83 -13.40 2.92 -20.47
N LEU A 84 -12.76 3.31 -21.59
CA LEU A 84 -11.64 4.24 -21.58
C LEU A 84 -12.06 5.65 -21.15
N ALA A 85 -13.27 6.10 -21.53
CA ALA A 85 -13.83 7.38 -21.12
C ALA A 85 -14.11 7.41 -19.61
N THR A 86 -14.68 6.32 -19.07
CA THR A 86 -14.89 6.12 -17.63
C THR A 86 -13.57 6.12 -16.85
N ALA A 87 -12.50 5.62 -17.47
CA ALA A 87 -11.15 5.66 -16.92
C ALA A 87 -10.44 7.02 -17.06
N GLY A 88 -11.08 8.04 -17.67
CA GLY A 88 -10.52 9.38 -17.84
C GLY A 88 -9.47 9.50 -18.94
N LEU A 89 -9.47 8.57 -19.91
CA LEU A 89 -8.48 8.51 -21.01
C LEU A 89 -9.00 9.11 -22.33
N VAL A 90 -10.31 9.32 -22.44
CA VAL A 90 -10.98 9.86 -23.63
C VAL A 90 -11.44 11.29 -23.35
N ALA A 91 -11.18 12.21 -24.28
CA ALA A 91 -11.64 13.58 -24.24
C ALA A 91 -13.05 13.74 -24.85
N ALA A 92 -13.35 13.01 -25.92
CA ALA A 92 -14.66 13.02 -26.57
C ALA A 92 -14.98 11.72 -27.32
N ILE A 93 -16.27 11.40 -27.42
CA ILE A 93 -16.83 10.37 -28.31
C ILE A 93 -17.96 11.03 -29.10
N GLY A 94 -17.76 11.23 -30.40
CA GLY A 94 -18.66 12.03 -31.24
C GLY A 94 -18.86 13.44 -30.65
N ALA A 95 -20.12 13.81 -30.37
CA ALA A 95 -20.47 15.09 -29.75
C ALA A 95 -20.30 15.12 -28.22
N ARG A 96 -20.21 13.96 -27.56
CA ARG A 96 -20.09 13.86 -26.10
C ARG A 96 -18.67 14.17 -25.67
N ARG A 97 -18.50 15.19 -24.82
CA ARG A 97 -17.22 15.55 -24.20
C ARG A 97 -17.15 15.03 -22.78
N PHE A 98 -15.98 14.57 -22.39
CA PHE A 98 -15.72 14.08 -21.04
C PHE A 98 -14.79 15.07 -20.34
N GLU A 99 -15.29 15.67 -19.26
CA GLU A 99 -14.49 16.61 -18.47
C GLU A 99 -13.44 15.88 -17.64
N THR A 100 -12.27 16.50 -17.54
CA THR A 100 -11.18 15.99 -16.71
C THR A 100 -11.19 16.73 -15.39
N VAL A 101 -11.44 16.00 -14.30
CA VAL A 101 -11.27 16.55 -12.95
C VAL A 101 -9.78 16.57 -12.62
N PRO A 102 -9.16 17.74 -12.34
CA PRO A 102 -7.76 17.78 -11.94
C PRO A 102 -7.56 17.03 -10.63
N VAL A 103 -6.65 16.06 -10.61
CA VAL A 103 -6.32 15.33 -9.37
C VAL A 103 -5.56 16.26 -8.42
N PRO A 104 -5.99 16.41 -7.16
CA PRO A 104 -5.28 17.25 -6.19
C PRO A 104 -3.85 16.76 -5.98
N VAL A 105 -2.91 17.70 -5.86
CA VAL A 105 -1.48 17.41 -5.74
C VAL A 105 -0.95 17.91 -4.41
N SER A 106 -0.23 17.06 -3.68
CA SER A 106 0.46 17.46 -2.44
C SER A 106 1.77 18.17 -2.77
N LEU A 107 2.05 19.24 -2.02
CA LEU A 107 3.24 20.09 -2.18
C LEU A 107 3.46 20.55 -3.63
N PRO A 108 2.52 21.30 -4.25
CA PRO A 108 2.59 21.67 -5.67
C PRO A 108 3.82 22.54 -6.03
N ARG A 109 4.43 23.20 -5.03
CA ARG A 109 5.68 23.97 -5.20
C ARG A 109 6.92 23.08 -5.32
N LEU A 110 6.85 21.81 -4.91
CA LEU A 110 7.92 20.84 -5.06
C LEU A 110 7.96 20.33 -6.51
N ARG A 111 8.86 20.89 -7.31
CA ARG A 111 9.06 20.52 -8.72
C ARG A 111 10.13 19.44 -8.86
N GLN A 112 10.05 18.65 -9.94
CA GLN A 112 11.00 17.58 -10.23
C GLN A 112 12.47 18.02 -10.14
N ARG A 113 12.79 19.19 -10.69
CA ARG A 113 14.15 19.77 -10.67
C ARG A 113 14.73 19.95 -9.26
N HIS A 114 13.90 20.15 -8.24
CA HIS A 114 14.36 20.34 -6.86
C HIS A 114 14.85 19.03 -6.23
N VAL A 115 14.36 17.89 -6.73
CA VAL A 115 14.52 16.57 -6.09
C VAL A 115 15.05 15.49 -7.03
N ARG A 116 15.43 15.85 -8.26
CA ARG A 116 15.92 14.87 -9.26
C ARG A 116 17.13 14.08 -8.78
N TRP A 117 17.99 14.70 -7.95
CA TRP A 117 19.16 14.08 -7.34
C TRP A 117 18.81 12.89 -6.42
N VAL A 118 17.57 12.81 -5.94
CA VAL A 118 17.11 11.69 -5.10
C VAL A 118 17.16 10.35 -5.84
N LEU A 119 17.08 10.36 -7.18
CA LEU A 119 17.18 9.14 -8.00
C LEU A 119 18.64 8.69 -8.25
N ALA A 120 19.63 9.43 -7.73
CA ALA A 120 21.03 9.11 -7.93
C ALA A 120 21.41 7.81 -7.21
N PRO A 121 22.02 6.82 -7.90
CA PRO A 121 22.41 5.56 -7.27
C PRO A 121 23.38 5.74 -6.10
N ALA A 122 24.25 6.76 -6.14
CA ALA A 122 25.15 7.09 -5.03
C ALA A 122 24.38 7.46 -3.74
N LEU A 123 23.28 8.22 -3.86
CA LEU A 123 22.43 8.50 -2.71
C LEU A 123 21.76 7.24 -2.19
N HIS A 124 21.23 6.39 -3.08
CA HIS A 124 20.63 5.12 -2.66
C HIS A 124 21.65 4.26 -1.88
N ALA A 125 22.89 4.16 -2.38
CA ALA A 125 23.95 3.43 -1.69
C ALA A 125 24.27 4.05 -0.32
N ALA A 126 24.38 5.37 -0.23
CA ALA A 126 24.65 6.07 1.03
C ALA A 126 23.52 5.84 2.05
N VAL A 127 22.26 6.00 1.64
CA VAL A 127 21.08 5.76 2.49
C VAL A 127 21.02 4.31 2.98
N LEU A 128 21.28 3.35 2.10
CA LEU A 128 21.28 1.92 2.45
C LEU A 128 22.49 1.50 3.28
N ALA A 129 23.60 2.23 3.23
CA ALA A 129 24.78 1.97 4.05
C ALA A 129 24.56 2.31 5.53
N VAL A 130 23.71 3.29 5.85
CA VAL A 130 23.44 3.73 7.23
C VAL A 130 22.92 2.61 8.15
N PRO A 131 21.85 1.85 7.82
CA PRO A 131 21.39 0.73 8.66
C PRO A 131 22.45 -0.36 8.83
N VAL A 132 23.22 -0.65 7.77
CA VAL A 132 24.30 -1.65 7.83
C VAL A 132 25.39 -1.18 8.78
N ALA A 133 25.84 0.08 8.65
CA ALA A 133 26.85 0.67 9.52
C ALA A 133 26.39 0.72 10.97
N GLY A 134 25.13 1.09 11.23
CA GLY A 134 24.54 1.10 12.57
C GLY A 134 24.55 -0.28 13.22
N LEU A 135 24.12 -1.31 12.48
CA LEU A 135 24.14 -2.67 12.98
C LEU A 135 25.56 -3.17 13.27
N VAL A 136 26.51 -2.92 12.37
CA VAL A 136 27.91 -3.27 12.56
C VAL A 136 28.51 -2.54 13.76
N ALA A 137 28.23 -1.25 13.94
CA ALA A 137 28.73 -0.46 15.07
C ALA A 137 28.24 -1.01 16.41
N VAL A 138 26.96 -1.37 16.50
CA VAL A 138 26.36 -1.99 17.69
C VAL A 138 27.01 -3.35 17.99
N MET A 139 27.20 -4.18 16.97
CA MET A 139 27.86 -5.50 17.10
C MET A 139 29.31 -5.37 17.57
N VAL A 140 30.09 -4.46 16.98
CA VAL A 140 31.50 -4.25 17.31
C VAL A 140 31.67 -3.69 18.72
N ARG A 141 30.78 -2.79 19.16
CA ARG A 141 30.84 -2.21 20.50
C ARG A 141 30.26 -3.11 21.59
N GLY A 142 29.53 -4.17 21.21
CA GLY A 142 28.82 -5.02 22.16
C GLY A 142 27.71 -4.27 22.90
N SER A 143 27.29 -3.10 22.41
CA SER A 143 26.09 -2.43 22.91
C SER A 143 24.88 -3.29 22.54
N GLY A 144 23.99 -3.58 23.48
CA GLY A 144 22.74 -4.28 23.15
C GLY A 144 21.90 -3.49 22.15
N LEU A 145 21.02 -4.18 21.42
CA LEU A 145 19.98 -3.49 20.64
C LEU A 145 18.94 -2.86 21.58
N PRO A 146 18.28 -1.76 21.16
CA PRO A 146 17.11 -1.26 21.84
C PRO A 146 16.09 -2.36 22.13
N SER A 147 15.45 -2.27 23.29
CA SER A 147 14.53 -3.27 23.80
C SER A 147 13.13 -2.69 24.03
N TRP A 148 12.16 -3.54 24.32
CA TRP A 148 10.79 -3.11 24.59
C TRP A 148 10.68 -2.23 25.85
N ASP A 149 11.57 -2.42 26.82
CA ASP A 149 11.59 -1.66 28.07
C ASP A 149 11.92 -0.18 27.82
N ASP A 150 12.66 0.11 26.75
CA ASP A 150 13.02 1.47 26.36
C ASP A 150 11.80 2.30 25.93
N LEU A 151 10.67 1.66 25.57
CA LEU A 151 9.42 2.34 25.27
C LEU A 151 8.69 2.81 26.53
N VAL A 152 9.12 2.37 27.72
CA VAL A 152 8.55 2.72 29.03
C VAL A 152 9.54 3.56 29.86
N TRP A 153 10.27 4.46 29.20
CA TRP A 153 11.36 5.25 29.79
C TRP A 153 10.91 6.36 30.75
N ALA A 154 9.76 7.01 30.49
CA ALA A 154 9.35 8.19 31.25
C ALA A 154 8.61 7.80 32.54
N ARG A 155 8.77 8.63 33.60
CA ARG A 155 7.98 8.46 34.83
C ARG A 155 6.49 8.63 34.53
N LEU A 156 6.09 9.68 33.82
CA LEU A 156 4.69 9.96 33.50
C LEU A 156 4.21 9.06 32.35
N GLY A 157 3.08 8.38 32.54
CA GLY A 157 2.49 7.52 31.52
C GLY A 157 2.07 8.31 30.28
N THR A 158 1.49 9.49 30.48
CA THR A 158 1.09 10.38 29.38
C THR A 158 2.27 10.83 28.52
N VAL A 159 3.45 11.07 29.11
CA VAL A 159 4.67 11.43 28.37
C VAL A 159 5.13 10.28 27.49
N ASN A 160 5.12 9.04 27.99
CA ASN A 160 5.46 7.86 27.18
C ASN A 160 4.52 7.77 25.95
N LEU A 161 3.21 7.89 26.16
CA LEU A 161 2.21 7.80 25.10
C LEU A 161 2.32 8.94 24.09
N LEU A 162 2.50 10.18 24.56
CA LEU A 162 2.61 11.36 23.72
C LEU A 162 3.86 11.29 22.83
N VAL A 163 5.02 10.97 23.43
CA VAL A 163 6.29 10.90 22.70
C VAL A 163 6.27 9.76 21.67
N GLN A 164 5.76 8.59 22.04
CA GLN A 164 5.63 7.46 21.09
C GLN A 164 4.66 7.79 19.96
N SER A 165 3.52 8.43 20.26
CA SER A 165 2.55 8.84 19.24
C SER A 165 3.15 9.87 18.29
N LEU A 166 3.84 10.88 18.83
CA LEU A 166 4.50 11.90 18.03
C LEU A 166 5.60 11.30 17.16
N ALA A 167 6.46 10.45 17.73
CA ALA A 167 7.49 9.74 16.98
C ALA A 167 6.87 8.92 15.83
N ALA A 168 5.82 8.14 16.11
CA ALA A 168 5.13 7.34 15.10
C ALA A 168 4.56 8.22 13.97
N TRP A 169 3.86 9.31 14.30
CA TRP A 169 3.30 10.22 13.28
C TRP A 169 4.36 10.96 12.48
N CYS A 170 5.46 11.38 13.11
CA CYS A 170 6.59 12.00 12.42
C CYS A 170 7.26 11.01 11.45
N LEU A 171 7.47 9.76 11.88
CA LEU A 171 8.06 8.71 11.04
C LEU A 171 7.15 8.34 9.87
N ILE A 172 5.83 8.20 10.10
CA ILE A 172 4.85 8.00 9.02
C ILE A 172 4.89 9.18 8.05
N GLY A 173 4.91 10.42 8.55
CA GLY A 173 5.00 11.60 7.70
C GLY A 173 6.28 11.63 6.85
N LEU A 174 7.42 11.24 7.44
CA LEU A 174 8.70 11.16 6.75
C LEU A 174 8.71 10.05 5.68
N HIS A 175 8.14 8.89 6.00
CA HIS A 175 7.97 7.75 5.09
C HIS A 175 7.14 8.13 3.86
N GLU A 176 5.97 8.73 4.07
CA GLU A 176 5.11 9.20 2.98
C GLU A 176 5.74 10.33 2.18
N LEU A 177 6.47 11.23 2.84
CA LEU A 177 7.24 12.26 2.17
C LEU A 177 8.32 11.65 1.25
N ALA A 178 8.96 10.54 1.65
CA ALA A 178 9.93 9.84 0.81
C ALA A 178 9.29 9.34 -0.50
N HIS A 179 8.10 8.73 -0.42
CA HIS A 179 7.34 8.32 -1.62
C HIS A 179 6.98 9.51 -2.50
N LEU A 180 6.49 10.60 -1.90
CA LEU A 180 6.11 11.81 -2.63
C LEU A 180 7.31 12.45 -3.34
N VAL A 181 8.44 12.57 -2.65
CA VAL A 181 9.68 13.16 -3.16
C VAL A 181 10.25 12.32 -4.30
N THR A 182 10.33 10.99 -4.14
CA THR A 182 10.83 10.09 -5.19
C THR A 182 9.90 10.03 -6.39
N ALA A 183 8.59 10.02 -6.18
CA ALA A 183 7.61 10.10 -7.27
C ALA A 183 7.76 11.41 -8.03
N ARG A 184 7.93 12.53 -7.31
CA ARG A 184 8.17 13.84 -7.93
C ARG A 184 9.47 13.87 -8.72
N ALA A 185 10.53 13.25 -8.21
CA ALA A 185 11.81 13.12 -8.92
C ALA A 185 11.67 12.31 -10.21
N ALA A 186 10.78 11.32 -10.24
CA ALA A 186 10.42 10.54 -11.42
C ALA A 186 9.42 11.24 -12.36
N GLY A 187 9.03 12.48 -12.07
CA GLY A 187 8.10 13.27 -12.89
C GLY A 187 6.63 12.90 -12.70
N VAL A 188 6.29 12.19 -11.63
CA VAL A 188 4.92 11.79 -11.29
C VAL A 188 4.34 12.76 -10.27
N ALA A 189 3.11 13.20 -10.48
CA ALA A 189 2.36 13.92 -9.47
C ALA A 189 1.90 12.94 -8.38
N GLY A 190 2.14 13.28 -7.12
CA GLY A 190 1.71 12.48 -5.97
C GLY A 190 0.78 13.25 -5.05
N ARG A 191 -0.06 12.52 -4.33
CA ARG A 191 -0.96 13.06 -3.31
C ARG A 191 -0.88 12.24 -2.04
N VAL A 192 -0.56 12.89 -0.93
CA VAL A 192 -0.68 12.30 0.40
C VAL A 192 -2.13 12.47 0.86
N ARG A 193 -2.75 11.37 1.30
CA ARG A 193 -4.09 11.39 1.89
C ARG A 193 -4.16 10.47 3.10
N LEU A 194 -5.09 10.78 4.00
CA LEU A 194 -5.51 9.85 5.03
C LEU A 194 -6.55 8.90 4.42
N GLY A 195 -6.40 7.61 4.72
CA GLY A 195 -7.32 6.57 4.29
C GLY A 195 -7.48 5.52 5.37
N THR A 196 -8.35 4.54 5.13
CA THR A 196 -8.48 3.38 6.00
C THR A 196 -8.03 2.14 5.24
N ARG A 197 -7.09 1.39 5.82
CA ARG A 197 -6.74 0.05 5.35
C ARG A 197 -7.21 -0.93 6.41
N LEU A 198 -8.20 -1.75 6.03
CA LEU A 198 -8.97 -2.52 6.98
C LEU A 198 -9.54 -1.59 8.08
N GLN A 199 -9.22 -1.83 9.35
CA GLN A 199 -9.65 -1.00 10.49
C GLN A 199 -8.63 0.08 10.89
N PHE A 200 -7.48 0.17 10.21
CA PHE A 200 -6.41 1.08 10.58
C PHE A 200 -6.45 2.36 9.75
N LEU A 201 -6.37 3.50 10.43
CA LEU A 201 -6.13 4.80 9.79
C LEU A 201 -4.68 4.81 9.31
N VAL A 202 -4.48 5.14 8.04
CA VAL A 202 -3.15 5.23 7.43
C VAL A 202 -3.01 6.54 6.69
N ALA A 203 -1.84 7.16 6.77
CA ALA A 203 -1.41 8.06 5.72
C ALA A 203 -0.95 7.20 4.53
N GLN A 204 -1.22 7.65 3.31
CA GLN A 204 -0.76 6.97 2.11
C GLN A 204 -0.52 7.98 0.99
N THR A 205 0.55 7.76 0.24
CA THR A 205 0.89 8.55 -0.94
C THR A 205 0.39 7.84 -2.19
N GLU A 206 -0.56 8.46 -2.87
CA GLU A 206 -1.06 8.00 -4.15
C GLU A 206 -0.13 8.46 -5.26
N VAL A 207 0.41 7.48 -5.98
CA VAL A 207 1.38 7.67 -7.06
C VAL A 207 0.97 6.91 -8.32
N SER A 208 -0.31 6.93 -8.70
CA SER A 208 -0.84 6.14 -9.83
C SER A 208 -0.05 6.32 -11.14
N GLY A 209 0.45 7.54 -11.42
CA GLY A 209 1.27 7.80 -12.60
C GLY A 209 2.61 7.04 -12.66
N ILE A 210 3.04 6.41 -11.56
CA ILE A 210 4.29 5.64 -11.51
C ILE A 210 4.23 4.38 -12.37
N TRP A 211 3.03 3.81 -12.59
CA TRP A 211 2.82 2.63 -13.44
C TRP A 211 3.27 2.83 -14.90
N LEU A 212 3.29 4.09 -15.34
CA LEU A 212 3.72 4.53 -16.67
C LEU A 212 5.25 4.65 -16.77
N LYS A 213 5.97 4.68 -15.64
CA LYS A 213 7.43 4.83 -15.61
C LYS A 213 8.13 3.48 -15.65
N GLY A 214 9.42 3.50 -16.01
CA GLY A 214 10.26 2.31 -16.08
C GLY A 214 10.48 1.66 -14.71
N ARG A 215 10.80 0.36 -14.71
CA ARG A 215 10.93 -0.49 -13.52
C ARG A 215 11.80 0.12 -12.41
N ARG A 216 12.94 0.71 -12.77
CA ARG A 216 13.84 1.36 -11.81
C ARG A 216 13.13 2.47 -11.02
N ALA A 217 12.41 3.36 -11.71
CA ALA A 217 11.67 4.44 -11.05
C ALA A 217 10.56 3.90 -10.15
N ARG A 218 9.83 2.88 -10.61
CA ARG A 218 8.78 2.23 -9.82
C ARG A 218 9.32 1.64 -8.53
N LEU A 219 10.36 0.81 -8.63
CA LEU A 219 10.97 0.17 -7.46
C LEU A 219 11.61 1.20 -6.51
N THR A 220 12.23 2.26 -7.03
CA THR A 220 12.75 3.34 -6.19
C THR A 220 11.63 4.03 -5.41
N VAL A 221 10.49 4.33 -6.04
CA VAL A 221 9.34 4.91 -5.34
C VAL A 221 8.76 3.93 -4.33
N TYR A 222 8.59 2.66 -4.67
CA TYR A 222 8.03 1.68 -3.72
C TYR A 222 8.95 1.45 -2.51
N LEU A 223 10.26 1.48 -2.68
CA LEU A 223 11.21 1.22 -1.60
C LEU A 223 11.63 2.47 -0.81
N SER A 224 11.24 3.67 -1.24
CA SER A 224 11.75 4.91 -0.65
C SER A 224 11.36 5.10 0.81
N GLY A 225 10.12 4.73 1.17
CA GLY A 225 9.64 4.78 2.55
C GLY A 225 10.48 3.90 3.46
N LEU A 226 10.62 2.61 3.11
CA LEU A 226 11.48 1.66 3.82
C LEU A 226 12.94 2.09 3.90
N ALA A 227 13.49 2.67 2.83
CA ALA A 227 14.89 3.11 2.80
C ALA A 227 15.14 4.26 3.78
N VAL A 228 14.21 5.22 3.86
CA VAL A 228 14.31 6.33 4.83
C VAL A 228 14.10 5.84 6.26
N ASP A 229 13.10 4.98 6.48
CA ASP A 229 12.90 4.32 7.79
C ASP A 229 14.16 3.56 8.23
N GLY A 230 14.79 2.81 7.32
CA GLY A 230 16.04 2.10 7.57
C GLY A 230 17.20 3.03 7.89
N ALA A 231 17.33 4.14 7.19
CA ALA A 231 18.37 5.13 7.45
C ALA A 231 18.19 5.82 8.81
N VAL A 232 16.96 6.16 9.21
CA VAL A 232 16.68 6.73 10.54
C VAL A 232 16.99 5.70 11.63
N TRP A 233 16.55 4.46 11.45
CA TRP A 233 16.84 3.36 12.39
C TRP A 233 18.35 3.13 12.55
N GLY A 234 19.07 3.05 11.43
CA GLY A 234 20.53 2.94 11.41
C GLY A 234 21.23 4.13 12.07
N GLY A 235 20.74 5.34 11.85
CA GLY A 235 21.24 6.56 12.48
C GLY A 235 21.08 6.52 14.00
N CYS A 236 19.94 6.03 14.51
CA CYS A 236 19.74 5.82 15.93
C CYS A 236 20.76 4.82 16.49
N LEU A 237 20.98 3.69 15.80
CA LEU A 237 21.97 2.69 16.23
C LEU A 237 23.40 3.23 16.21
N LEU A 238 23.78 4.02 15.19
CA LEU A 238 25.08 4.67 15.13
C LEU A 238 25.28 5.65 16.29
N ALA A 239 24.27 6.46 16.60
CA ALA A 239 24.33 7.41 17.70
C ALA A 239 24.43 6.70 19.06
N LEU A 240 23.65 5.64 19.28
CA LEU A 240 23.73 4.82 20.48
C LEU A 240 25.10 4.14 20.61
N ALA A 241 25.60 3.54 19.54
CA ALA A 241 26.94 2.98 19.51
C ALA A 241 27.98 4.07 19.80
N ALA A 242 27.81 5.31 19.32
CA ALA A 242 28.68 6.44 19.63
C ALA A 242 28.66 6.92 21.10
N GLY A 243 27.79 6.34 21.95
CA GLY A 243 27.66 6.72 23.36
C GLY A 243 26.72 7.90 23.57
N ALA A 244 25.84 8.22 22.60
CA ALA A 244 24.84 9.26 22.79
C ALA A 244 23.83 8.85 23.87
N ASP A 245 23.71 9.68 24.91
CA ASP A 245 22.75 9.48 26.00
C ASP A 245 21.45 10.24 25.70
N SER A 246 20.49 9.54 25.08
CA SER A 246 19.16 10.09 24.83
C SER A 246 18.09 9.01 24.88
N PRO A 247 17.04 9.17 25.71
CA PRO A 247 15.93 8.22 25.76
C PRO A 247 15.11 8.20 24.47
N LEU A 248 15.26 9.20 23.59
CA LEU A 248 14.52 9.27 22.33
C LEU A 248 15.09 8.32 21.27
N LEU A 249 16.40 8.03 21.28
CA LEU A 249 17.02 7.18 20.25
C LEU A 249 16.48 5.75 20.30
N PRO A 250 16.40 5.07 21.47
CA PRO A 250 15.77 3.76 21.57
C PRO A 250 14.28 3.79 21.24
N VAL A 251 13.55 4.84 21.66
CA VAL A 251 12.10 4.98 21.38
C VAL A 251 11.85 5.07 19.88
N VAL A 252 12.61 5.89 19.15
CA VAL A 252 12.50 6.02 17.69
C VAL A 252 12.88 4.71 17.02
N ALA A 253 13.99 4.08 17.44
CA ALA A 253 14.43 2.81 16.87
C ALA A 253 13.38 1.69 17.06
N MET A 254 12.79 1.57 18.25
CA MET A 254 11.75 0.57 18.53
C MET A 254 10.42 0.88 17.86
N THR A 255 10.10 2.16 17.67
CA THR A 255 8.95 2.58 16.85
C THR A 255 9.15 2.15 15.39
N LEU A 256 10.37 2.25 14.86
CA LEU A 256 10.73 1.79 13.52
C LEU A 256 10.70 0.26 13.39
N VAL A 257 11.13 -0.49 14.42
CA VAL A 257 10.96 -1.96 14.47
C VAL A 257 9.48 -2.34 14.31
N THR A 258 8.59 -1.61 14.98
CA THR A 258 7.14 -1.80 14.83
C THR A 258 6.66 -1.44 13.42
N SER A 259 7.18 -0.35 12.84
CA SER A 259 6.88 0.04 11.45
C SER A 259 7.29 -1.04 10.44
N PHE A 260 8.51 -1.59 10.56
CA PHE A 260 8.97 -2.67 9.67
C PHE A 260 8.11 -3.93 9.78
N ALA A 261 7.70 -4.30 10.99
CA ALA A 261 6.79 -5.42 11.19
C ALA A 261 5.44 -5.20 10.47
N ASN A 262 4.92 -3.97 10.48
CA ASN A 262 3.73 -3.60 9.72
C ASN A 262 3.94 -3.67 8.20
N GLN A 263 5.14 -3.34 7.69
CA GLN A 263 5.45 -3.47 6.26
C GLN A 263 5.42 -4.93 5.78
N CYS A 264 5.69 -5.89 6.68
CA CYS A 264 5.55 -7.32 6.43
C CYS A 264 4.10 -7.81 6.35
N LEU A 265 3.10 -6.97 6.65
CA LEU A 265 1.69 -7.26 6.39
C LEU A 265 1.37 -7.10 4.90
N VAL A 266 2.01 -7.90 4.04
CA VAL A 266 1.95 -7.76 2.58
C VAL A 266 0.52 -7.84 2.03
N PHE A 267 -0.41 -8.45 2.76
CA PHE A 267 -1.84 -8.44 2.43
C PHE A 267 -2.51 -7.05 2.48
N MET A 268 -1.91 -6.08 3.18
CA MET A 268 -2.44 -4.71 3.32
C MET A 268 -2.00 -3.77 2.19
N ARG A 269 -1.53 -4.30 1.05
CA ARG A 269 -1.00 -3.50 -0.08
C ARG A 269 0.11 -2.54 0.35
N THR A 270 0.98 -2.97 1.26
CA THR A 270 2.15 -2.22 1.74
C THR A 270 3.16 -2.00 0.62
N ASP A 271 4.25 -1.30 0.90
CA ASP A 271 5.32 -1.06 -0.08
C ASP A 271 5.87 -2.36 -0.67
N LEU A 272 6.11 -3.34 0.21
CA LEU A 272 6.59 -4.67 -0.18
C LEU A 272 5.59 -5.42 -1.06
N TYR A 273 4.29 -5.14 -0.94
CA TYR A 273 3.28 -5.68 -1.85
C TYR A 273 3.48 -5.16 -3.26
N PHE A 274 3.69 -3.86 -3.45
CA PHE A 274 3.90 -3.28 -4.77
C PHE A 274 5.22 -3.73 -5.40
N VAL A 275 6.27 -3.88 -4.59
CA VAL A 275 7.52 -4.51 -5.02
C VAL A 275 7.27 -5.93 -5.51
N ALA A 276 6.61 -6.77 -4.71
CA ALA A 276 6.29 -8.14 -5.10
C ALA A 276 5.41 -8.18 -6.35
N GLN A 277 4.40 -7.31 -6.46
CA GLN A 277 3.52 -7.20 -7.62
C GLN A 277 4.31 -6.86 -8.89
N ASP A 278 5.23 -5.91 -8.82
CA ASP A 278 6.07 -5.52 -9.97
C ASP A 278 7.01 -6.65 -10.41
N LEU A 279 7.68 -7.29 -9.45
CA LEU A 279 8.59 -8.41 -9.70
C LEU A 279 7.88 -9.63 -10.30
N THR A 280 6.70 -9.95 -9.78
CA THR A 280 5.89 -11.12 -10.20
C THR A 280 5.09 -10.89 -11.46
N GLY A 281 4.68 -9.65 -11.73
CA GLY A 281 3.70 -9.33 -12.78
C GLY A 281 2.27 -9.74 -12.44
N CYS A 282 2.02 -10.29 -11.25
CA CYS A 282 0.67 -10.68 -10.83
C CYS A 282 -0.10 -9.47 -10.29
N ARG A 283 -1.11 -9.00 -11.02
CA ARG A 283 -1.90 -7.81 -10.63
C ARG A 283 -2.65 -7.94 -9.31
N ASN A 284 -3.03 -9.16 -8.93
CA ASN A 284 -3.80 -9.44 -7.71
C ASN A 284 -3.16 -10.55 -6.86
N LEU A 285 -1.90 -10.34 -6.46
CA LEU A 285 -1.16 -11.29 -5.60
C LEU A 285 -1.95 -11.68 -4.36
N TYR A 286 -2.60 -10.71 -3.71
CA TYR A 286 -3.33 -10.97 -2.47
C TYR A 286 -4.55 -11.87 -2.69
N GLY A 287 -5.37 -11.57 -3.70
CA GLY A 287 -6.54 -12.39 -4.02
C GLY A 287 -6.16 -13.82 -4.40
N ASP A 288 -5.15 -13.95 -5.26
CA ASP A 288 -4.65 -15.24 -5.76
C ASP A 288 -4.01 -16.08 -4.65
N ALA A 289 -3.15 -15.46 -3.81
CA ALA A 289 -2.52 -16.14 -2.68
C ALA A 289 -3.56 -16.54 -1.62
N GLY A 290 -4.54 -15.67 -1.34
CA GLY A 290 -5.63 -15.99 -0.42
C GLY A 290 -6.50 -17.14 -0.92
N ALA A 291 -6.78 -17.22 -2.22
CA ALA A 291 -7.49 -18.34 -2.82
C ALA A 291 -6.68 -19.64 -2.67
N TRP A 292 -5.38 -19.60 -2.94
CA TRP A 292 -4.50 -20.75 -2.77
C TRP A 292 -4.38 -21.21 -1.31
N LEU A 293 -4.27 -20.30 -0.34
CA LEU A 293 -4.24 -20.65 1.09
C LEU A 293 -5.57 -21.27 1.56
N ARG A 294 -6.71 -20.78 1.07
CA ARG A 294 -8.02 -21.40 1.35
C ARG A 294 -8.14 -22.79 0.75
N HIS A 295 -7.62 -22.99 -0.46
CA HIS A 295 -7.53 -24.30 -1.09
C HIS A 295 -6.69 -25.27 -0.25
N LEU A 296 -5.52 -24.83 0.22
CA LEU A 296 -4.67 -25.63 1.09
C LEU A 296 -5.37 -25.98 2.42
N GLY A 297 -6.02 -25.01 3.06
CA GLY A 297 -6.79 -25.24 4.28
C GLY A 297 -7.95 -26.22 4.07
N ALA A 298 -8.70 -26.10 2.98
CA ALA A 298 -9.76 -27.04 2.62
C ALA A 298 -9.21 -28.47 2.44
N ARG A 299 -8.07 -28.60 1.76
CA ARG A 299 -7.38 -29.88 1.59
C ARG A 299 -6.91 -30.50 2.89
N LEU A 300 -6.36 -29.71 3.82
CA LEU A 300 -5.95 -30.19 5.15
C LEU A 300 -7.15 -30.63 5.99
N LEU A 301 -8.32 -30.04 5.76
CA LEU A 301 -9.59 -30.43 6.38
C LEU A 301 -10.33 -31.55 5.62
N GLY A 302 -9.68 -32.22 4.67
CA GLY A 302 -10.28 -33.32 3.89
C GLY A 302 -11.38 -32.91 2.90
N ARG A 303 -11.55 -31.61 2.63
CA ARG A 303 -12.61 -31.10 1.74
C ARG A 303 -12.13 -31.04 0.29
N ALA A 304 -12.99 -31.44 -0.63
CA ALA A 304 -12.74 -31.29 -2.06
C ALA A 304 -12.58 -29.81 -2.43
N SER A 305 -11.50 -29.48 -3.13
CA SER A 305 -11.23 -28.11 -3.59
C SER A 305 -10.47 -28.17 -4.90
N ARG A 306 -10.88 -27.35 -5.89
CA ARG A 306 -10.17 -27.19 -7.16
C ARG A 306 -8.94 -26.31 -6.95
N ASP A 307 -7.79 -26.67 -7.53
CA ASP A 307 -6.57 -25.85 -7.45
C ASP A 307 -6.83 -24.50 -8.16
N PRO A 308 -6.85 -23.37 -7.42
CA PRO A 308 -7.11 -22.06 -8.02
C PRO A 308 -5.97 -21.61 -8.94
N LEU A 309 -4.84 -22.31 -8.94
CA LEU A 309 -3.68 -22.04 -9.77
C LEU A 309 -3.56 -22.99 -10.96
N ALA A 310 -4.55 -23.87 -11.16
CA ALA A 310 -4.62 -24.71 -12.35
C ALA A 310 -4.74 -23.82 -13.59
N GLY A 311 -3.81 -23.96 -14.54
CA GLY A 311 -3.75 -23.16 -15.77
C GLY A 311 -2.76 -21.98 -15.74
N ARG A 312 -2.12 -21.69 -14.60
CA ARG A 312 -1.06 -20.66 -14.54
C ARG A 312 0.31 -21.22 -14.91
N ARG A 313 1.18 -20.36 -15.44
CA ARG A 313 2.55 -20.75 -15.82
C ARG A 313 3.32 -21.26 -14.58
N PRO A 314 4.21 -22.27 -14.70
CA PRO A 314 4.93 -22.82 -13.55
C PRO A 314 5.74 -21.80 -12.74
N ALA A 315 6.32 -20.80 -13.40
CA ALA A 315 7.06 -19.71 -12.75
C ALA A 315 6.14 -18.85 -11.87
N GLU A 316 4.99 -18.44 -12.40
CA GLU A 316 3.97 -17.67 -11.66
C GLU A 316 3.46 -18.44 -10.44
N ARG A 317 3.21 -19.75 -10.59
CA ARG A 317 2.81 -20.62 -9.47
C ARG A 317 3.84 -20.63 -8.36
N ARG A 318 5.14 -20.77 -8.68
CA ARG A 318 6.22 -20.76 -7.67
C ARG A 318 6.30 -19.41 -6.95
N MET A 319 6.24 -18.31 -7.70
CA MET A 319 6.30 -16.97 -7.13
C MET A 319 5.10 -16.68 -6.22
N LEU A 320 3.90 -17.09 -6.61
CA LEU A 320 2.71 -16.91 -5.78
C LEU A 320 2.79 -17.75 -4.49
N LYS A 321 3.31 -18.98 -4.55
CA LYS A 321 3.54 -19.80 -3.35
C LYS A 321 4.58 -19.17 -2.42
N ALA A 322 5.69 -18.66 -2.97
CA ALA A 322 6.71 -17.95 -2.20
C ALA A 322 6.13 -16.68 -1.55
N TYR A 323 5.33 -15.92 -2.29
CA TYR A 323 4.59 -14.77 -1.76
C TYR A 323 3.62 -15.19 -0.64
N ALA A 324 2.86 -16.26 -0.82
CA ALA A 324 1.92 -16.75 0.19
C ALA A 324 2.65 -17.18 1.48
N ALA A 325 3.77 -17.89 1.36
CA ALA A 325 4.62 -18.26 2.48
C ALA A 325 5.18 -17.02 3.20
N GLY A 326 5.72 -16.06 2.43
CA GLY A 326 6.20 -14.78 2.97
C GLY A 326 5.12 -13.97 3.66
N ALA A 327 3.90 -13.93 3.11
CA ALA A 327 2.76 -13.26 3.72
C ALA A 327 2.33 -13.92 5.04
N VAL A 328 2.37 -15.25 5.13
CA VAL A 328 2.11 -15.98 6.38
C VAL A 328 3.20 -15.69 7.41
N ALA A 329 4.48 -15.81 7.03
CA ALA A 329 5.61 -15.52 7.92
C ALA A 329 5.59 -14.06 8.42
N GLY A 330 5.34 -13.10 7.53
CA GLY A 330 5.19 -11.69 7.86
C GLY A 330 4.00 -11.42 8.79
N SER A 331 2.87 -12.12 8.58
CA SER A 331 1.71 -12.04 9.49
C SER A 331 2.04 -12.55 10.88
N ILE A 332 2.76 -13.68 10.98
CA ILE A 332 3.21 -14.23 12.27
C ILE A 332 4.16 -13.24 12.96
N GLY A 333 5.14 -12.68 12.24
CA GLY A 333 6.06 -11.69 12.77
C GLY A 333 5.34 -10.44 13.28
N CYS A 334 4.36 -9.92 12.55
CA CYS A 334 3.56 -8.79 12.99
C CYS A 334 2.70 -9.11 14.22
N VAL A 335 2.09 -10.30 14.29
CA VAL A 335 1.34 -10.74 15.48
C VAL A 335 2.28 -10.86 16.69
N PHE A 336 3.47 -11.41 16.50
CA PHE A 336 4.49 -11.48 17.54
C PHE A 336 4.88 -10.09 18.06
N VAL A 337 5.21 -9.15 17.17
CA VAL A 337 5.53 -7.76 17.54
C VAL A 337 4.35 -7.08 18.24
N GLY A 338 3.13 -7.25 17.73
CA GLY A 338 1.93 -6.73 18.37
C GLY A 338 1.71 -7.30 19.77
N LEU A 339 1.99 -8.60 19.96
CA LEU A 339 1.90 -9.24 21.27
C LEU A 339 2.96 -8.70 22.24
N ARG A 340 4.20 -8.48 21.78
CA ARG A 340 5.27 -7.85 22.59
C ARG A 340 4.89 -6.42 22.99
N LEU A 341 4.32 -5.62 22.08
CA LEU A 341 3.80 -4.29 22.42
C LEU A 341 2.68 -4.32 23.47
N LEU A 342 1.82 -5.34 23.42
CA LEU A 342 0.77 -5.49 24.44
C LEU A 342 1.34 -5.91 25.79
N LEU A 343 2.25 -6.88 25.81
CA LEU A 343 2.78 -7.49 27.03
C LEU A 343 3.89 -6.68 27.69
N ASP A 344 4.81 -6.11 26.92
CA ASP A 344 6.02 -5.47 27.45
C ASP A 344 5.90 -3.94 27.52
N VAL A 345 4.92 -3.34 26.84
CA VAL A 345 4.74 -1.87 26.83
C VAL A 345 3.38 -1.48 27.42
N THR A 346 2.30 -1.98 26.83
CA THR A 346 0.94 -1.58 27.21
C THR A 346 0.61 -2.07 28.62
N TRP A 347 0.89 -3.34 28.93
CA TRP A 347 0.59 -3.92 30.23
C TRP A 347 1.39 -3.26 31.37
N PRO A 348 2.72 -3.06 31.28
CA PRO A 348 3.47 -2.35 32.32
C PRO A 348 2.98 -0.92 32.54
N LEU A 349 2.61 -0.19 31.48
CA LEU A 349 2.01 1.14 31.62
C LEU A 349 0.67 1.08 32.36
N LEU A 350 -0.22 0.15 32.00
CA LEU A 350 -1.51 -0.04 32.69
C LEU A 350 -1.31 -0.42 34.16
N ALA A 351 -0.48 -1.42 34.44
CA ALA A 351 -0.23 -1.91 35.80
C ALA A 351 0.39 -0.82 36.68
N ARG A 352 1.40 -0.09 36.16
CA ARG A 352 2.05 1.03 36.85
C ARG A 352 1.08 2.16 37.15
N SER A 353 0.25 2.55 36.18
CA SER A 353 -0.75 3.60 36.38
C SER A 353 -1.86 3.16 37.34
N GLY A 354 -2.31 1.90 37.28
CA GLY A 354 -3.27 1.35 38.24
C GLY A 354 -2.73 1.39 39.67
N HIS A 355 -1.51 0.92 39.89
CA HIS A 355 -0.88 0.94 41.20
C HIS A 355 -0.73 2.36 41.75
N ARG A 356 -0.25 3.32 40.93
CA ARG A 356 -0.06 4.71 41.35
C ARG A 356 -1.36 5.44 41.65
N LEU A 357 -2.43 5.13 40.94
CA LEU A 357 -3.74 5.75 41.21
C LEU A 357 -4.27 5.42 42.62
N LEU A 358 -3.92 4.22 43.12
CA LEU A 358 -4.32 3.70 44.43
C LEU A 358 -3.38 4.09 45.56
N THR A 359 -2.07 4.19 45.29
CA THR A 359 -1.04 4.32 46.33
C THR A 359 -0.43 5.71 46.46
N ASP A 360 -0.41 6.49 45.38
CA ASP A 360 0.27 7.78 45.34
C ASP A 360 -0.64 8.90 45.91
N THR A 361 -0.07 9.81 46.68
CA THR A 361 -0.81 10.93 47.30
C THR A 361 -0.74 12.21 46.47
N GLY A 362 0.20 12.30 45.52
CA GLY A 362 0.38 13.47 44.67
C GLY A 362 -0.75 13.63 43.63
N PRO A 363 -1.50 14.75 43.62
CA PRO A 363 -2.66 14.92 42.74
C PRO A 363 -2.30 14.86 41.25
N LEU A 364 -1.13 15.40 40.87
CA LEU A 364 -0.66 15.39 39.48
C LEU A 364 -0.33 13.97 38.98
N LEU A 365 0.28 13.13 39.82
CA LEU A 365 0.65 11.76 39.47
C LEU A 365 -0.57 10.85 39.38
N ARG A 366 -1.56 11.07 40.26
CA ARG A 366 -2.87 10.41 40.16
C ARG A 366 -3.61 10.81 38.89
N LEU A 367 -3.59 12.10 38.53
CA LEU A 367 -4.20 12.58 37.29
C LEU A 367 -3.52 11.98 36.06
N ASP A 368 -2.18 12.00 35.98
CA ASP A 368 -1.43 11.33 34.90
C ASP A 368 -1.78 9.85 34.78
N SER A 369 -1.88 9.16 35.92
CA SER A 369 -2.22 7.73 35.98
C SER A 369 -3.65 7.48 35.50
N LEU A 370 -4.62 8.29 35.93
CA LEU A 370 -6.00 8.21 35.48
C LEU A 370 -6.11 8.45 33.97
N VAL A 371 -5.47 9.49 33.45
CA VAL A 371 -5.46 9.81 32.01
C VAL A 371 -4.82 8.67 31.21
N THR A 372 -3.68 8.15 31.67
CA THR A 372 -3.00 7.02 31.02
C THR A 372 -3.90 5.79 30.94
N LEU A 373 -4.58 5.43 32.05
CA LEU A 373 -5.53 4.33 32.09
C LEU A 373 -6.70 4.55 31.13
N LEU A 374 -7.31 5.74 31.15
CA LEU A 374 -8.44 6.07 30.28
C LEU A 374 -8.06 6.01 28.79
N LEU A 375 -6.89 6.54 28.42
CA LEU A 375 -6.41 6.51 27.05
C LEU A 375 -6.15 5.09 26.57
N LEU A 376 -5.40 4.30 27.34
CA LEU A 376 -5.06 2.92 26.95
C LEU A 376 -6.30 2.02 26.92
N THR A 377 -7.10 2.02 28.00
CA THR A 377 -8.32 1.19 28.05
C THR A 377 -9.34 1.64 27.02
N GLY A 378 -9.56 2.95 26.84
CA GLY A 378 -10.46 3.50 25.85
C GLY A 378 -10.08 3.12 24.43
N LEU A 379 -8.79 3.22 24.08
CA LEU A 379 -8.29 2.83 22.76
C LEU A 379 -8.47 1.32 22.52
N GLN A 380 -8.17 0.48 23.50
CA GLN A 380 -8.33 -0.97 23.39
C GLN A 380 -9.80 -1.38 23.27
N LEU A 381 -10.70 -0.77 24.05
CA LEU A 381 -12.14 -1.01 23.96
C LEU A 381 -12.70 -0.54 22.62
N LEU A 382 -12.27 0.62 22.13
CA LEU A 382 -12.65 1.14 20.82
C LEU A 382 -12.21 0.19 19.71
N TRP A 383 -10.95 -0.24 19.73
CA TRP A 383 -10.42 -1.19 18.77
C TRP A 383 -11.18 -2.53 18.80
N ALA A 384 -11.39 -3.10 20.00
CA ALA A 384 -12.13 -4.35 20.18
C ALA A 384 -13.57 -4.25 19.65
N ARG A 385 -14.25 -3.13 19.92
CA ARG A 385 -15.61 -2.85 19.41
C ARG A 385 -15.62 -2.75 17.89
N LEU A 386 -14.71 -1.99 17.29
CA LEU A 386 -14.62 -1.82 15.83
C LEU A 386 -14.27 -3.14 15.14
N TRP A 387 -13.34 -3.90 15.71
CA TRP A 387 -12.97 -5.23 15.22
C TRP A 387 -14.17 -6.18 15.28
N TRP A 388 -14.88 -6.24 16.42
CA TRP A 388 -16.04 -7.11 16.58
C TRP A 388 -17.20 -6.73 15.65
N ARG A 389 -17.46 -5.44 15.44
CA ARG A 389 -18.47 -4.98 14.47
C ARG A 389 -18.18 -5.48 13.06
N ARG A 390 -16.91 -5.49 12.65
CA ARG A 390 -16.49 -5.91 11.31
C ARG A 390 -16.37 -7.43 11.15
N HIS A 391 -15.81 -8.12 12.15
CA HIS A 391 -15.44 -9.53 12.05
C HIS A 391 -16.37 -10.47 12.82
N GLY A 392 -17.13 -9.96 13.78
CA GLY A 392 -18.06 -10.73 14.62
C GLY A 392 -19.05 -11.60 13.83
N PRO A 393 -19.66 -11.12 12.71
CA PRO A 393 -20.51 -11.99 11.89
C PRO A 393 -19.78 -13.21 11.33
N ARG A 394 -18.52 -13.06 10.89
CA ARG A 394 -17.68 -14.15 10.36
C ARG A 394 -17.26 -15.12 11.46
N VAL A 395 -16.88 -14.60 12.62
CA VAL A 395 -16.54 -15.43 13.80
C VAL A 395 -17.76 -16.25 14.22
N ARG A 396 -18.94 -15.65 14.33
CA ARG A 396 -20.19 -16.37 14.65
C ARG A 396 -20.53 -17.44 13.61
N ALA A 397 -20.32 -17.16 12.33
CA ALA A 397 -20.51 -18.16 11.28
C ALA A 397 -19.51 -19.33 11.41
N ALA A 398 -18.23 -19.05 11.67
CA ALA A 398 -17.20 -20.08 11.86
C ALA A 398 -17.46 -20.95 13.10
N VAL A 399 -17.84 -20.33 14.23
CA VAL A 399 -18.18 -21.06 15.47
C VAL A 399 -19.41 -21.94 15.28
N ARG A 400 -20.45 -21.44 14.57
CA ARG A 400 -21.63 -22.26 14.24
C ARG A 400 -21.27 -23.45 13.35
N ALA A 401 -20.43 -23.23 12.34
CA ALA A 401 -19.95 -24.32 11.49
C ALA A 401 -19.14 -25.35 12.28
N ALA A 402 -18.24 -24.93 13.18
CA ALA A 402 -17.44 -25.84 14.01
C ALA A 402 -18.31 -26.69 14.95
N ARG A 403 -19.40 -26.12 15.49
CA ARG A 403 -20.38 -26.84 16.34
C ARG A 403 -21.26 -27.84 15.59
N GLN A 404 -21.28 -27.82 14.26
CA GLN A 404 -21.98 -28.83 13.45
C GLN A 404 -21.10 -30.06 13.16
N PHE A 405 -19.81 -30.00 13.49
CA PHE A 405 -18.84 -31.10 13.33
C PHE A 405 -18.44 -31.74 14.66
N LEU A 406 -18.90 -31.19 15.79
CA LEU A 406 -18.88 -31.81 17.13
C LEU A 406 -20.28 -32.34 17.41
#